data_AF-A0A183HIH6-F1
#
_entry.id   AF-A0A183HIH6-F1
#
_cell.length_a   1.000
_cell.length_b   1.000
_cell.length_c   1.000
_cell.angle_alpha   90.00
_cell.angle_beta   90.00
_cell.angle_gamma   90.00
#
_symmetry.space_group_name_H-M   'P 1'
#
loop_
_entity.id
_entity.type
_entity.pdbx_description
1 polymer ?
#
loop_
_entity_poly.entity_id
_entity_poly.type
_entity_poly.pdbx_seq_one_letter_code
_entity_poly.pdbx_strand_id
1 'polypeptide(L)'
;MCIRFLRTIRNGLFSLFVSSSLQDVDALTKEEKKLLVKTWPNLKERTPDMFLRAWIKSAQMSVNIRKATGLREDEEPETNEKFISLSPLLENFVDKLIIEFRCNDAKVAEACRKLGARHLLIENFHMNFWDIFLGNLIRIIIDTHSERDQREIAAICEKFCSFFVSFMRDGYKKRLQEEISGRRSMNVE
;
A
#
# COMPACT_ATOMS: atom_id res chain seq x y z
N MET A 1 32.21 25.55 16.00
CA MET A 1 31.99 24.11 16.28
C MET A 1 30.49 23.78 16.20
N CYS A 2 29.87 24.00 15.04
CA CYS A 2 28.39 24.02 14.90
C CYS A 2 27.88 23.32 13.61
N ILE A 3 28.57 22.29 13.12
CA ILE A 3 28.21 21.62 11.85
C ILE A 3 27.84 20.14 12.06
N ARG A 4 28.12 19.55 13.24
CA ARG A 4 27.82 18.12 13.51
C ARG A 4 26.41 17.87 14.05
N PHE A 5 25.76 18.83 14.70
CA PHE A 5 24.41 18.63 15.28
C PHE A 5 23.29 18.65 14.24
N LEU A 6 23.44 19.47 13.18
CA LEU A 6 22.45 19.56 12.09
C LEU A 6 22.43 18.31 11.19
N ARG A 7 23.52 17.51 11.18
CA ARG A 7 23.57 16.25 10.41
C ARG A 7 22.82 15.12 11.12
N THR A 8 22.77 15.13 12.45
CA THR A 8 22.06 14.12 13.24
C THR A 8 20.55 14.35 13.25
N ILE A 9 20.09 15.62 13.28
CA ILE A 9 18.66 15.93 13.21
C ILE A 9 18.10 15.72 11.80
N ARG A 10 18.89 15.99 10.75
CA ARG A 10 18.50 15.67 9.38
C ARG A 10 18.38 14.15 9.17
N ASN A 11 19.26 13.34 9.75
CA ASN A 11 19.14 11.89 9.64
C ASN A 11 18.03 11.30 10.54
N GLY A 12 17.66 11.96 11.64
CA GLY A 12 16.55 11.54 12.51
C GLY A 12 15.16 11.87 11.97
N LEU A 13 14.99 13.00 11.27
CA LEU A 13 13.71 13.31 10.61
C LEU A 13 13.48 12.48 9.33
N PHE A 14 14.57 12.09 8.65
CA PHE A 14 14.50 11.15 7.53
C PHE A 14 14.43 9.68 7.96
N SER A 15 14.61 9.34 9.26
CA SER A 15 14.37 7.97 9.75
C SER A 15 12.91 7.70 10.11
N LEU A 16 12.05 8.72 10.03
CA LEU A 16 10.58 8.60 10.06
C LEU A 16 9.98 8.50 8.66
N PHE A 17 10.79 8.67 7.60
CA PHE A 17 10.47 8.03 6.34
C PHE A 17 10.66 6.54 6.56
N VAL A 18 9.53 5.86 6.76
CA VAL A 18 9.41 4.41 6.60
C VAL A 18 10.21 4.03 5.36
N SER A 19 11.43 3.52 5.57
CA SER A 19 12.29 3.00 4.50
C SER A 19 11.83 1.60 4.09
N SER A 20 10.53 1.30 4.22
CA SER A 20 9.97 0.11 3.60
C SER A 20 9.52 0.50 2.20
N SER A 21 10.46 0.77 1.29
CA SER A 21 10.17 0.28 -0.05
C SER A 21 10.00 -1.22 0.15
N LEU A 22 8.80 -1.75 -0.06
CA LEU A 22 8.61 -3.20 -0.13
C LEU A 22 9.78 -3.77 -0.96
N GLN A 23 10.54 -4.69 -0.34
CA GLN A 23 11.78 -5.19 -0.93
C GLN A 23 11.49 -5.87 -2.26
N ASP A 24 12.50 -5.90 -3.13
CA ASP A 24 12.45 -6.70 -4.34
C ASP A 24 12.46 -8.17 -3.89
N VAL A 25 11.28 -8.79 -3.94
CA VAL A 25 11.02 -10.14 -3.45
C VAL A 25 10.58 -11.02 -4.60
N ASP A 26 10.96 -12.29 -4.53
CA ASP A 26 10.63 -13.27 -5.56
C ASP A 26 9.12 -13.35 -5.82
N ALA A 27 8.76 -13.64 -7.06
CA ALA A 27 7.37 -13.90 -7.41
C ALA A 27 6.80 -15.07 -6.60
N LEU A 28 5.51 -14.99 -6.26
CA LEU A 28 4.79 -16.08 -5.61
C LEU A 28 4.77 -17.33 -6.51
N THR A 29 5.16 -18.45 -5.94
CA THR A 29 5.02 -19.77 -6.56
C THR A 29 3.55 -20.18 -6.68
N LYS A 30 3.25 -21.16 -7.54
CA LYS A 30 1.88 -21.69 -7.70
C LYS A 30 1.29 -22.21 -6.38
N GLU A 31 2.12 -22.84 -5.54
CA GLU A 31 1.68 -23.37 -4.25
C GLU A 31 1.44 -22.26 -3.24
N GLU A 32 2.30 -21.24 -3.17
CA GLU A 32 2.08 -20.09 -2.28
C GLU A 32 0.80 -19.32 -2.66
N LYS A 33 0.50 -19.17 -3.96
CA LYS A 33 -0.77 -18.57 -4.42
C LYS A 33 -1.98 -19.39 -3.97
N LYS A 34 -1.90 -20.72 -4.12
CA LYS A 34 -2.97 -21.63 -3.72
C LYS A 34 -3.18 -21.61 -2.21
N LEU A 35 -2.09 -21.54 -1.44
CA LEU A 35 -2.13 -21.40 0.00
C LEU A 35 -2.77 -20.08 0.41
N LEU A 36 -2.32 -18.94 -0.16
CA LEU A 36 -2.88 -17.61 0.11
C LEU A 36 -4.40 -17.58 -0.13
N VAL A 37 -4.86 -18.06 -1.28
CA VAL A 37 -6.30 -18.10 -1.61
C VAL A 37 -7.08 -18.98 -0.64
N LYS A 38 -6.50 -20.11 -0.23
CA LYS A 38 -7.14 -21.06 0.69
C LYS A 38 -7.24 -20.49 2.11
N THR A 39 -6.22 -19.76 2.58
CA THR A 39 -6.14 -19.27 3.96
C THR A 39 -6.79 -17.91 4.15
N TRP A 40 -6.91 -17.12 3.09
CA TRP A 40 -7.44 -15.75 3.14
C TRP A 40 -8.81 -15.60 3.82
N PRO A 41 -9.82 -16.44 3.56
CA PRO A 41 -11.11 -16.33 4.26
C PRO A 41 -10.98 -16.54 5.77
N ASN A 42 -10.24 -17.58 6.19
CA ASN A 42 -10.03 -17.88 7.61
C ASN A 42 -9.22 -16.78 8.31
N LEU A 43 -8.30 -16.14 7.59
CA LEU A 43 -7.55 -15.00 8.11
C LEU A 43 -8.49 -13.81 8.39
N LYS A 44 -9.41 -13.51 7.47
CA LYS A 44 -10.41 -12.47 7.66
C LYS A 44 -11.34 -12.74 8.84
N GLU A 45 -11.78 -13.99 9.01
CA GLU A 45 -12.64 -14.37 10.13
C GLU A 45 -11.93 -14.23 11.49
N ARG A 46 -10.64 -14.61 11.57
CA ARG A 46 -9.85 -14.50 12.80
C ARG A 46 -9.40 -13.08 13.11
N THR A 47 -9.31 -12.24 12.09
CA THR A 47 -8.74 -10.90 12.17
C THR A 47 -9.73 -9.89 11.57
N PRO A 48 -10.89 -9.69 12.22
CA PRO A 48 -11.89 -8.74 11.73
C PRO A 48 -11.33 -7.33 11.63
N ASP A 49 -11.88 -6.54 10.71
CA ASP A 49 -11.53 -5.15 10.49
C ASP A 49 -10.03 -4.88 10.25
N MET A 50 -9.27 -5.87 9.76
CA MET A 50 -7.82 -5.70 9.56
C MET A 50 -7.50 -4.57 8.57
N PHE A 51 -8.32 -4.41 7.53
CA PHE A 51 -8.20 -3.33 6.56
C PHE A 51 -8.49 -1.97 7.19
N LEU A 52 -9.52 -1.89 8.04
CA LEU A 52 -9.89 -0.64 8.70
C LEU A 52 -8.80 -0.22 9.70
N ARG A 53 -8.31 -1.17 10.49
CA ARG A 53 -7.19 -0.95 11.42
C ARG A 53 -5.92 -0.53 10.69
N ALA A 54 -5.58 -1.18 9.58
CA ALA A 54 -4.44 -0.77 8.75
C ALA A 54 -4.63 0.64 8.19
N TRP A 55 -5.84 0.96 7.73
CA TRP A 55 -6.19 2.24 7.13
C TRP A 55 -6.10 3.41 8.13
N ILE A 56 -6.72 3.26 9.29
CA ILE A 56 -6.62 4.20 10.42
C ILE A 56 -5.16 4.42 10.81
N LYS A 57 -4.40 3.34 11.02
CA LYS A 57 -2.99 3.42 11.41
C LYS A 57 -2.15 4.15 10.37
N SER A 58 -2.50 4.03 9.09
CA SER A 58 -1.81 4.73 8.00
C SER A 58 -2.00 6.24 8.06
N ALA A 59 -3.21 6.71 8.36
CA ALA A 59 -3.49 8.13 8.57
C ALA A 59 -2.83 8.67 9.86
N GLN A 60 -2.79 7.88 10.94
CA GLN A 60 -2.08 8.27 12.16
C GLN A 60 -0.57 8.43 11.94
N MET A 61 0.02 7.61 11.06
CA MET A 61 1.46 7.63 10.77
C MET A 61 1.87 8.66 9.71
N SER A 62 0.93 9.21 8.94
CA SER A 62 1.25 10.10 7.81
C SER A 62 0.24 11.22 7.65
N VAL A 63 0.69 12.45 7.97
CA VAL A 63 -0.06 13.69 7.71
C VAL A 63 -0.41 13.84 6.23
N ASN A 64 0.43 13.34 5.32
CA ASN A 64 0.17 13.42 3.89
C ASN A 64 -0.96 12.47 3.46
N ILE A 65 -1.10 11.30 4.11
CA ILE A 65 -2.26 10.41 3.89
C ILE A 65 -3.54 11.10 4.36
N ARG A 66 -3.51 11.78 5.52
CA ARG A 66 -4.64 12.58 6.02
C ARG A 66 -5.06 13.63 5.00
N LYS A 67 -4.10 14.42 4.50
CA LYS A 67 -4.35 15.46 3.49
C LYS A 67 -4.93 14.91 2.19
N ALA A 68 -4.35 13.86 1.63
CA ALA A 68 -4.81 13.27 0.36
C ALA A 68 -6.19 12.59 0.46
N THR A 69 -6.64 12.28 1.67
CA THR A 69 -7.95 11.66 1.93
C THR A 69 -8.99 12.67 2.42
N GLY A 70 -8.63 13.96 2.50
CA GLY A 70 -9.52 15.03 2.93
C GLY A 70 -9.77 15.05 4.44
N LEU A 71 -8.93 14.37 5.23
CA LEU A 71 -9.03 14.36 6.70
C LEU A 71 -8.40 15.64 7.25
N ARG A 72 -9.16 16.38 8.07
CA ARG A 72 -8.63 17.62 8.68
C ARG A 72 -7.59 17.30 9.75
N GLU A 73 -6.79 18.30 10.13
CA GLU A 73 -5.74 18.13 11.15
C GLU A 73 -6.34 17.87 12.55
N ASP A 74 -7.56 18.33 12.82
CA ASP A 74 -8.28 18.18 14.08
C ASP A 74 -9.31 17.03 14.10
N GLU A 75 -9.46 16.29 13.00
CA GLU A 75 -10.33 15.12 12.92
C GLU A 75 -9.58 13.84 13.29
N GLU A 76 -10.19 12.96 14.07
CA GLU A 76 -9.61 11.64 14.31
C GLU A 76 -10.07 10.64 13.23
N PRO A 77 -9.15 9.88 12.60
CA PRO A 77 -9.48 8.97 11.51
C PRO A 77 -10.49 7.88 11.90
N GLU A 78 -10.54 7.50 13.17
CA GLU A 78 -11.47 6.52 13.75
C GLU A 78 -12.91 7.02 13.85
N THR A 79 -13.13 8.33 13.73
CA THR A 79 -14.45 8.95 13.86
C THR A 79 -14.94 9.60 12.57
N ASN A 80 -14.06 9.75 11.57
CA ASN A 80 -14.42 10.30 10.28
C ASN A 80 -15.09 9.24 9.39
N GLU A 81 -16.41 9.32 9.25
CA GLU A 81 -17.21 8.34 8.48
C GLU A 81 -16.75 8.20 7.03
N LYS A 82 -16.42 9.32 6.36
CA LYS A 82 -15.96 9.29 4.96
C LYS A 82 -14.66 8.52 4.84
N PHE A 83 -13.73 8.75 5.76
CA PHE A 83 -12.45 8.05 5.78
C PHE A 83 -12.61 6.55 6.04
N ILE A 84 -13.42 6.18 7.04
CA ILE A 84 -13.70 4.79 7.41
C ILE A 84 -14.40 4.03 6.28
N SER A 85 -15.30 4.71 5.55
CA SER A 85 -16.05 4.12 4.43
C SER A 85 -15.18 3.66 3.25
N LEU A 86 -13.91 4.08 3.20
CA LEU A 86 -12.95 3.60 2.19
C LEU A 86 -12.43 2.20 2.49
N SER A 87 -12.43 1.76 3.76
CA SER A 87 -11.86 0.47 4.16
C SER A 87 -12.51 -0.72 3.43
N PRO A 88 -13.86 -0.84 3.35
CA PRO A 88 -14.49 -1.93 2.60
C PRO A 88 -14.13 -1.94 1.10
N LEU A 89 -13.82 -0.79 0.51
CA LEU A 89 -13.40 -0.70 -0.90
C LEU A 89 -11.98 -1.25 -1.08
N LEU A 90 -11.08 -0.93 -0.15
CA LEU A 90 -9.71 -1.47 -0.13
C LEU A 90 -9.73 -2.99 0.04
N GLU A 91 -10.54 -3.47 0.98
CA GLU A 91 -10.71 -4.90 1.25
C GLU A 91 -11.26 -5.65 0.02
N ASN A 92 -12.35 -5.17 -0.57
CA ASN A 92 -12.96 -5.77 -1.76
C ASN A 92 -11.99 -5.81 -2.95
N PHE A 93 -11.16 -4.76 -3.10
CA PHE A 93 -10.13 -4.76 -4.14
C PHE A 93 -9.09 -5.87 -3.90
N VAL A 94 -8.55 -5.99 -2.69
CA VAL A 94 -7.57 -7.04 -2.37
C VAL A 94 -8.17 -8.44 -2.46
N ASP A 95 -9.41 -8.63 -2.01
CA ASP A 95 -10.14 -9.90 -2.17
C ASP A 95 -10.19 -10.34 -3.64
N LYS A 96 -10.58 -9.42 -4.54
CA LYS A 96 -10.62 -9.68 -5.98
C LYS A 96 -9.25 -10.00 -6.56
N LEU A 97 -8.22 -9.27 -6.13
CA LEU A 97 -6.85 -9.56 -6.56
C LEU A 97 -6.45 -10.97 -6.15
N ILE A 98 -6.63 -11.36 -4.88
CA ILE A 98 -6.24 -12.69 -4.38
C ILE A 98 -6.93 -13.80 -5.16
N ILE A 99 -8.24 -13.66 -5.43
CA ILE A 99 -9.00 -14.65 -6.21
C ILE A 99 -8.47 -14.76 -7.64
N GLU A 100 -8.28 -13.63 -8.32
CA GLU A 100 -7.81 -13.59 -9.72
C GLU A 100 -6.34 -14.01 -9.86
N PHE A 101 -5.53 -13.78 -8.83
CA PHE A 101 -4.10 -14.07 -8.80
C PHE A 101 -3.81 -15.57 -8.90
N ARG A 102 -4.78 -16.43 -8.57
CA ARG A 102 -4.69 -17.87 -8.83
C ARG A 102 -4.65 -18.21 -10.32
N CYS A 103 -5.27 -17.38 -11.16
CA CYS A 103 -5.63 -17.74 -12.52
C CYS A 103 -4.81 -16.97 -13.56
N ASN A 104 -4.55 -15.67 -13.35
CA ASN A 104 -3.97 -14.84 -14.39
C ASN A 104 -3.18 -13.64 -13.84
N ASP A 105 -1.87 -13.85 -13.65
CA ASP A 105 -0.93 -12.82 -13.20
C ASP A 105 -0.94 -11.57 -14.10
N ALA A 106 -1.06 -11.73 -15.41
CA ALA A 106 -1.05 -10.61 -16.35
C ALA A 106 -2.30 -9.73 -16.19
N LYS A 107 -3.46 -10.34 -15.96
CA LYS A 107 -4.72 -9.61 -15.69
C LYS A 107 -4.67 -8.89 -14.34
N VAL A 108 -4.09 -9.51 -13.31
CA VAL A 108 -3.86 -8.86 -12.02
C VAL A 108 -2.89 -7.69 -12.17
N ALA A 109 -1.76 -7.89 -12.83
CA ALA A 109 -0.79 -6.84 -13.10
C ALA A 109 -1.42 -5.64 -13.82
N GLU A 110 -2.25 -5.89 -14.84
CA GLU A 110 -2.93 -4.83 -15.57
C GLU A 110 -3.98 -4.09 -14.72
N ALA A 111 -4.72 -4.81 -13.87
CA ALA A 111 -5.63 -4.18 -12.90
C ALA A 111 -4.86 -3.27 -11.92
N CYS A 112 -3.72 -3.73 -11.42
CA CYS A 112 -2.83 -2.96 -10.54
C CYS A 112 -2.30 -1.71 -11.25
N ARG A 113 -1.84 -1.81 -12.51
CA ARG A 113 -1.40 -0.63 -13.28
C ARG A 113 -2.52 0.40 -13.45
N LYS A 114 -3.71 -0.05 -13.84
CA LYS A 114 -4.88 0.84 -13.99
C LYS A 114 -5.24 1.52 -12.67
N LEU A 115 -5.19 0.79 -11.56
CA LEU A 115 -5.44 1.37 -10.25
C LEU A 115 -4.35 2.39 -9.88
N GLY A 116 -3.08 2.06 -10.08
CA GLY A 116 -1.96 2.97 -9.85
C GLY A 116 -2.08 4.26 -10.65
N ALA A 117 -2.42 4.18 -11.93
CA ALA A 117 -2.66 5.34 -12.79
C ALA A 117 -3.79 6.24 -12.27
N ARG A 118 -4.89 5.65 -11.74
CA ARG A 118 -6.00 6.41 -11.16
C ARG A 118 -5.62 7.19 -9.90
N HIS A 119 -4.67 6.68 -9.11
CA HIS A 119 -4.21 7.37 -7.90
C HIS A 119 -3.46 8.67 -8.20
N LEU A 120 -2.93 8.87 -9.41
CA LEU A 120 -2.36 10.16 -9.81
C LEU A 120 -3.40 11.29 -9.83
N LEU A 121 -4.68 10.94 -10.02
CA LEU A 121 -5.78 11.91 -10.01
C LEU A 121 -6.14 12.39 -8.60
N ILE A 122 -5.59 11.75 -7.56
CA ILE A 122 -5.82 12.12 -6.17
C ILE A 122 -4.81 13.20 -5.79
N GLU A 123 -5.32 14.36 -5.39
CA GLU A 123 -4.48 15.47 -4.97
C GLU A 123 -3.61 15.07 -3.76
N ASN A 124 -2.34 15.49 -3.77
CA ASN A 124 -1.36 15.19 -2.71
C ASN A 124 -1.07 13.69 -2.49
N PHE A 125 -1.48 12.83 -3.43
CA PHE A 125 -1.14 11.41 -3.35
C PHE A 125 0.33 11.17 -3.64
N HIS A 126 0.98 10.33 -2.82
CA HIS A 126 2.35 9.89 -3.04
C HIS A 126 2.42 8.36 -3.09
N MET A 127 3.24 7.81 -3.99
CA MET A 127 3.38 6.36 -4.17
C MET A 127 3.79 5.60 -2.89
N ASN A 128 4.45 6.27 -1.93
CA ASN A 128 4.83 5.66 -0.65
C ASN A 128 3.62 5.39 0.28
N PHE A 129 2.44 5.93 -0.02
CA PHE A 129 1.24 5.65 0.77
C PHE A 129 0.83 4.19 0.69
N TRP A 130 1.06 3.54 -0.46
CA TRP A 130 0.85 2.11 -0.61
C TRP A 130 1.75 1.32 0.34
N ASP A 131 3.03 1.67 0.42
CA ASP A 131 3.96 1.00 1.34
C ASP A 131 3.54 1.13 2.81
N ILE A 132 3.11 2.33 3.22
CA ILE A 132 2.65 2.58 4.59
C ILE A 132 1.42 1.73 4.91
N PHE A 133 0.42 1.76 4.03
CA PHE A 133 -0.82 1.01 4.22
C PHE A 133 -0.58 -0.49 4.29
N LEU A 134 0.22 -1.02 3.37
CA LEU A 134 0.45 -2.45 3.29
C LEU A 134 1.42 -2.96 4.34
N GLY A 135 2.41 -2.16 4.74
CA GLY A 135 3.24 -2.47 5.90
C GLY A 135 2.39 -2.61 7.15
N ASN A 136 1.40 -1.73 7.35
CA ASN A 136 0.44 -1.85 8.45
C ASN A 136 -0.45 -3.09 8.34
N LEU A 137 -0.96 -3.40 7.14
CA LEU A 137 -1.78 -4.58 6.90
C LEU A 137 -0.98 -5.88 7.15
N ILE A 138 0.21 -6.01 6.57
CA ILE A 138 1.12 -7.15 6.76
C ILE A 138 1.42 -7.32 8.25
N ARG A 139 1.74 -6.23 8.96
CA ARG A 139 2.02 -6.29 10.39
C ARG A 139 0.83 -6.86 11.18
N ILE A 140 -0.39 -6.38 10.90
CA ILE A 140 -1.60 -6.89 11.54
C ILE A 140 -1.80 -8.38 11.23
N ILE A 141 -1.57 -8.81 9.99
CA ILE A 141 -1.67 -10.21 9.59
C ILE A 141 -0.66 -11.06 10.36
N ILE A 142 0.62 -10.66 10.40
CA ILE A 142 1.69 -11.37 11.12
C ILE A 142 1.35 -11.51 12.60
N ASP A 143 0.93 -10.42 13.25
CA ASP A 143 0.64 -10.39 14.68
C ASP A 143 -0.54 -11.31 15.08
N THR A 144 -1.35 -11.76 14.11
CA THR A 144 -2.46 -12.71 14.35
C THR A 144 -2.10 -14.19 14.17
N HIS A 145 -0.86 -14.49 13.78
CA HIS A 145 -0.37 -15.86 13.63
C HIS A 145 0.55 -16.26 14.77
N SER A 146 0.63 -17.57 15.02
CA SER A 146 1.60 -18.13 15.97
C SER A 146 3.03 -17.81 15.52
N GLU A 147 3.97 -17.64 16.45
CA GLU A 147 5.37 -17.33 16.13
C GLU A 147 5.99 -18.32 15.12
N ARG A 148 5.54 -19.59 15.17
CA ARG A 148 5.96 -20.64 14.25
C ARG A 148 5.56 -20.34 12.80
N ASP A 149 4.37 -19.79 12.60
CA ASP A 149 3.78 -19.57 11.27
C ASP A 149 4.06 -18.16 10.74
N GLN A 150 4.46 -17.22 11.62
CA GLN A 150 4.71 -15.82 11.28
C GLN A 150 5.68 -15.64 10.12
N ARG A 151 6.78 -16.42 10.07
CA ARG A 151 7.79 -16.28 9.00
C ARG A 151 7.25 -16.64 7.62
N GLU A 152 6.49 -17.74 7.53
CA GLU A 152 5.91 -18.21 6.27
C GLU A 152 4.84 -17.25 5.77
N ILE A 153 3.94 -16.82 6.67
CA ILE A 153 2.88 -15.87 6.34
C ILE A 153 3.44 -14.50 5.97
N ALA A 154 4.45 -14.01 6.71
CA ALA A 154 5.14 -12.77 6.38
C ALA A 154 5.69 -12.82 4.95
N ALA A 155 6.43 -13.88 4.60
CA ALA A 155 7.02 -14.03 3.28
C ALA A 155 5.96 -14.04 2.17
N ILE A 156 4.86 -14.78 2.34
CA ILE A 156 3.78 -14.85 1.34
C ILE A 156 3.10 -13.48 1.19
N CYS A 157 2.77 -12.81 2.30
CA CYS A 157 2.13 -11.51 2.30
C CYS A 157 3.03 -10.42 1.71
N GLU A 158 4.33 -10.43 2.01
CA GLU A 158 5.32 -9.51 1.45
C GLU A 158 5.45 -9.71 -0.06
N LYS A 159 5.61 -10.95 -0.54
CA LYS A 159 5.65 -11.24 -1.98
C LYS A 159 4.38 -10.79 -2.69
N PHE A 160 3.21 -11.04 -2.09
CA PHE A 160 1.93 -10.59 -2.63
C PHE A 160 1.88 -9.06 -2.72
N CYS A 161 2.28 -8.38 -1.64
CA CYS A 161 2.30 -6.92 -1.57
C CYS A 161 3.26 -6.27 -2.55
N SER A 162 4.48 -6.78 -2.64
CA SER A 162 5.46 -6.30 -3.62
C SER A 162 4.98 -6.50 -5.05
N PHE A 163 4.32 -7.63 -5.35
CA PHE A 163 3.76 -7.88 -6.68
C PHE A 163 2.79 -6.77 -7.09
N PHE A 164 1.77 -6.46 -6.29
CA PHE A 164 0.80 -5.47 -6.75
C PHE A 164 1.32 -4.03 -6.67
N VAL A 165 2.13 -3.68 -5.67
CA VAL A 165 2.68 -2.33 -5.55
C VAL A 165 3.64 -2.01 -6.69
N SER A 166 4.46 -2.97 -7.14
CA SER A 166 5.34 -2.75 -8.29
C SER A 166 4.54 -2.33 -9.53
N PHE A 167 3.48 -3.06 -9.87
CA PHE A 167 2.61 -2.71 -11.00
C PHE A 167 1.78 -1.44 -10.78
N MET A 168 1.36 -1.14 -9.54
CA MET A 168 0.72 0.15 -9.25
C MET A 168 1.68 1.32 -9.48
N ARG A 169 2.94 1.20 -9.04
CA ARG A 169 4.00 2.20 -9.30
C ARG A 169 4.26 2.36 -10.79
N ASP A 170 4.30 1.26 -11.54
CA ASP A 170 4.47 1.32 -13.00
C ASP A 170 3.35 2.12 -13.67
N GLY A 171 2.10 1.81 -13.32
CA GLY A 171 0.93 2.52 -13.84
C GLY A 171 0.93 4.02 -13.50
N TYR A 172 1.28 4.35 -12.26
CA TYR A 172 1.40 5.73 -11.79
C TYR A 172 2.48 6.50 -12.54
N LYS A 173 3.70 5.93 -12.61
CA LYS A 173 4.84 6.55 -13.30
C LYS A 173 4.56 6.77 -14.78
N LYS A 174 3.97 5.77 -15.45
CA LYS A 174 3.59 5.87 -16.86
C LYS A 174 2.61 7.02 -17.08
N ARG A 175 1.54 7.08 -16.27
CA ARG A 175 0.54 8.15 -16.38
C ARG A 175 1.14 9.53 -16.10
N LEU A 176 2.01 9.64 -15.09
CA LEU A 176 2.72 10.88 -14.77
C LEU A 176 3.59 11.37 -15.95
N GLN A 177 4.30 10.45 -16.62
CA GLN A 177 5.10 10.77 -17.78
C GLN A 177 4.24 11.25 -18.96
N GLU A 178 3.09 10.61 -19.20
CA GLU A 178 2.12 11.02 -20.22
C GLU A 178 1.61 12.44 -19.99
N GLU A 179 1.27 12.81 -18.74
CA GLU A 179 0.81 14.16 -18.40
C GLU A 179 1.91 15.22 -18.55
N ILE A 180 3.15 14.91 -18.16
CA ILE A 180 4.29 15.82 -18.37
C ILE A 180 4.56 16.02 -19.86
N SER A 181 4.51 14.95 -20.64
CA SER A 181 4.79 14.99 -22.09
C SER A 181 3.69 15.73 -22.85
N GLY A 182 2.41 15.49 -22.50
CA GLY A 182 1.26 16.21 -23.07
C GLY A 182 1.33 17.72 -22.79
N ARG A 183 1.68 18.12 -21.56
CA ARG A 183 1.86 19.55 -21.22
C ARG A 183 3.00 20.21 -22.00
N ARG A 184 4.10 19.49 -22.26
CA ARG A 184 5.21 20.00 -23.08
C ARG A 184 4.81 20.21 -24.53
N SER A 185 3.95 19.36 -25.09
CA SER A 185 3.49 19.50 -26.48
C SER A 185 2.58 20.72 -26.68
N MET A 186 1.78 21.10 -25.67
CA MET A 186 0.88 22.26 -25.76
C MET A 186 1.56 23.61 -25.53
N ASN A 187 2.76 23.63 -24.95
CA ASN A 187 3.52 24.87 -24.67
C ASN A 187 4.50 25.23 -25.81
N VAL A 188 4.47 24.50 -26.93
CA VAL A 188 5.36 24.69 -28.09
C VAL A 188 4.57 25.12 -29.34
N GLU A 189 3.24 25.25 -29.23
CA GLU A 189 2.37 25.93 -30.21
C GLU A 189 2.07 27.36 -29.74
#